data_AF-A0A7Y2U9Q7-F1
#
_entry.id   AF-A0A7Y2U9Q7-F1
#
_cell.length_a   1.000
_cell.length_b   1.000
_cell.length_c   1.000
_cell.angle_alpha   90.00
_cell.angle_beta   90.00
_cell.angle_gamma   90.00
#
_symmetry.space_group_name_H-M   'P 1'
#
loop_
_entity.id
_entity.type
_entity.pdbx_description
1 polymer ?
#
loop_
_entity_poly.entity_id
_entity_poly.type
_entity_poly.pdbx_seq_one_letter_code
_entity_poly.pdbx_strand_id
1 'polypeptide(L)'
;MKQLSHSKILAGTFMLASAWFFSSCAPIPPGAAMQPASPEAGAASNTATAGLRSGDHATTRDSIDRIMKNPKSRPGLGTGWGDEVSSNIGYTSFRRSGSKPAGVSTIYYNDKEGVAAMTGGSWRYTGSGMQRAAGGLVEWGVKSGWSTLKNYNAGRKRYVVGRKGSRYQLVIKNLCHSRLEVVLSVDGLDVMDGRPASFSKRGYIIQPGKTLTVKGFRTSQSAVAAFKFSSVSASYSNLRHGKTRNVGVIGMAVFTEKGIDPWKWSRSAVRQRHAASPFAETPDIRAR
;
A
#
# COMPACT_ATOMS: atom_id res chain seq x y z
N MET A 1 -12.93 23.03 -62.41
CA MET A 1 -12.89 24.45 -62.82
C MET A 1 -12.35 25.27 -61.65
N LYS A 2 -11.24 25.99 -61.88
CA LYS A 2 -10.74 27.26 -61.27
C LYS A 2 -10.71 27.41 -59.73
N GLN A 3 -9.72 27.97 -59.03
CA GLN A 3 -8.37 28.57 -59.21
C GLN A 3 -7.82 28.81 -57.77
N LEU A 4 -6.58 28.47 -57.38
CA LEU A 4 -5.30 29.22 -57.43
C LEU A 4 -5.26 30.64 -56.81
N SER A 5 -4.40 30.83 -55.78
CA SER A 5 -3.43 31.95 -55.53
C SER A 5 -2.97 31.90 -54.04
N HIS A 6 -1.71 31.75 -53.57
CA HIS A 6 -0.37 32.34 -53.78
C HIS A 6 -0.13 33.78 -53.27
N SER A 7 0.84 33.94 -52.33
CA SER A 7 1.83 35.04 -52.14
C SER A 7 2.42 34.95 -50.69
N LYS A 8 3.68 34.54 -50.42
CA LYS A 8 5.03 35.17 -50.52
C LYS A 8 5.31 36.35 -49.54
N ILE A 9 6.17 36.15 -48.52
CA ILE A 9 7.61 36.52 -48.33
C ILE A 9 7.88 37.96 -47.83
N LEU A 10 8.59 38.10 -46.69
CA LEU A 10 9.69 39.05 -46.39
C LEU A 10 10.30 38.62 -45.03
N ALA A 11 11.53 38.09 -44.90
CA ALA A 11 12.87 38.68 -45.03
C ALA A 11 13.12 39.88 -44.09
N GLY A 12 14.01 39.70 -43.11
CA GLY A 12 14.45 40.73 -42.16
C GLY A 12 15.64 40.26 -41.33
N THR A 13 16.84 40.41 -41.91
CA THR A 13 18.16 40.18 -41.31
C THR A 13 18.58 41.42 -40.51
N PHE A 14 19.13 41.27 -39.31
CA PHE A 14 20.06 42.25 -38.76
C PHE A 14 21.19 41.56 -37.97
N MET A 15 22.41 41.89 -38.36
CA MET A 15 23.71 41.45 -37.84
C MET A 15 24.30 42.55 -36.95
N LEU A 16 25.47 42.24 -36.34
CA LEU A 16 26.42 43.09 -35.56
C LEU A 16 26.15 43.19 -34.05
N ALA A 17 27.13 43.07 -33.15
CA ALA A 17 28.58 42.90 -33.24
C ALA A 17 29.15 42.35 -31.91
N SER A 18 30.32 41.73 -32.02
CA SER A 18 31.17 41.15 -30.98
C SER A 18 31.80 42.17 -30.03
N ALA A 19 32.12 41.74 -28.80
CA ALA A 19 33.32 42.17 -28.08
C ALA A 19 33.84 41.02 -27.20
N TRP A 20 35.05 40.57 -27.49
CA TRP A 20 35.83 39.61 -26.73
C TRP A 20 36.61 40.37 -25.65
N PHE A 21 36.65 39.84 -24.42
CA PHE A 21 37.67 40.20 -23.44
C PHE A 21 38.41 38.94 -22.97
N PHE A 22 39.73 39.04 -23.04
CA PHE A 22 40.71 38.02 -22.70
C PHE A 22 41.05 38.01 -21.20
N SER A 23 41.26 36.80 -20.67
CA SER A 23 42.38 36.37 -19.81
C SER A 23 42.71 37.10 -18.50
N SER A 24 42.76 36.34 -17.38
CA SER A 24 44.02 36.14 -16.64
C SER A 24 43.89 35.16 -15.46
N CYS A 25 44.81 34.20 -15.40
CA CYS A 25 45.16 33.37 -14.25
C CYS A 25 46.37 33.99 -13.53
N ALA A 26 46.39 33.96 -12.19
CA ALA A 26 47.64 34.02 -11.42
C ALA A 26 47.51 33.29 -10.06
N PRO A 27 48.62 32.75 -9.50
CA PRO A 27 48.64 31.77 -8.39
C PRO A 27 49.05 32.39 -7.03
N ILE A 28 48.78 31.69 -5.92
CA ILE A 28 49.19 32.10 -4.56
C ILE A 28 49.99 30.96 -3.88
N PRO A 29 51.07 31.25 -3.10
CA PRO A 29 52.12 30.31 -2.69
C PRO A 29 51.94 29.68 -1.29
N PRO A 30 52.83 28.75 -0.86
CA PRO A 30 52.64 27.94 0.35
C PRO A 30 53.48 28.35 1.58
N GLY A 31 52.92 28.08 2.78
CA GLY A 31 53.61 27.59 3.98
C GLY A 31 54.27 28.57 4.97
N ALA A 32 53.82 28.55 6.24
CA ALA A 32 54.63 28.23 7.44
C ALA A 32 53.86 28.50 8.75
N ALA A 33 54.24 27.76 9.80
CA ALA A 33 53.51 27.49 11.04
C ALA A 33 53.76 28.49 12.20
N MET A 34 52.84 28.55 13.18
CA MET A 34 53.14 28.56 14.62
C MET A 34 51.87 28.36 15.49
N GLN A 35 51.96 27.38 16.39
CA GLN A 35 51.07 27.06 17.54
C GLN A 35 51.74 27.63 18.83
N PRO A 36 51.19 27.56 20.07
CA PRO A 36 49.87 27.05 20.52
C PRO A 36 49.13 27.94 21.57
N ALA A 37 47.84 27.67 21.81
CA ALA A 37 47.21 27.80 23.12
C ALA A 37 45.91 26.97 23.18
N SER A 38 45.87 26.00 24.10
CA SER A 38 44.68 25.29 24.61
C SER A 38 44.67 25.51 26.14
N PRO A 39 43.59 25.24 26.91
CA PRO A 39 42.34 24.54 26.56
C PRO A 39 41.04 25.21 27.09
N GLU A 40 39.87 24.83 26.53
CA GLU A 40 38.71 24.43 27.34
C GLU A 40 37.65 23.69 26.52
N ALA A 41 36.94 22.78 27.19
CA ALA A 41 36.28 21.61 26.64
C ALA A 41 34.86 21.85 26.10
N GLY A 42 34.46 21.08 25.09
CA GLY A 42 33.08 21.02 24.60
C GLY A 42 32.92 19.92 23.54
N ALA A 43 32.53 18.73 23.99
CA ALA A 43 32.38 17.52 23.17
C ALA A 43 31.25 17.63 22.13
N ALA A 44 31.50 17.21 20.88
CA ALA A 44 30.49 16.66 19.99
C ALA A 44 31.08 16.01 18.72
N SER A 45 31.07 14.67 18.73
CA SER A 45 30.70 13.77 17.62
C SER A 45 31.44 13.81 16.27
N ASN A 46 32.29 12.79 16.07
CA ASN A 46 32.79 12.36 14.77
C ASN A 46 31.68 11.73 13.92
N THR A 47 31.60 12.18 12.68
CA THR A 47 30.90 11.52 11.57
C THR A 47 31.62 10.21 11.22
N ALA A 48 30.91 9.08 11.28
CA ALA A 48 31.33 7.86 10.63
C ALA A 48 30.16 7.28 9.80
N THR A 49 30.41 7.24 8.51
CA THR A 49 29.64 6.63 7.43
C THR A 49 29.29 5.17 7.73
N ALA A 50 28.00 4.83 7.81
CA ALA A 50 27.52 3.45 7.76
C ALA A 50 26.12 3.40 7.12
N GLY A 51 25.94 2.46 6.18
CA GLY A 51 24.86 2.43 5.21
C GLY A 51 23.44 2.43 5.79
N LEU A 52 22.56 3.14 5.09
CA LEU A 52 21.11 3.18 5.31
C LEU A 52 20.51 1.77 5.21
N ARG A 53 20.33 1.11 6.36
CA ARG A 53 19.47 -0.06 6.51
C ARG A 53 18.02 0.41 6.55
N SER A 54 17.19 -0.15 5.68
CA SER A 54 15.74 0.04 5.69
C SER A 54 15.14 -0.68 6.92
N GLY A 55 15.18 -0.05 8.09
CA GLY A 55 14.71 -0.63 9.36
C GLY A 55 14.09 0.32 10.38
N ASP A 56 14.41 1.63 10.38
CA ASP A 56 14.30 2.41 11.63
C ASP A 56 13.22 3.49 11.70
N HIS A 57 12.08 3.32 11.02
CA HIS A 57 10.95 4.24 11.18
C HIS A 57 9.64 3.52 11.50
N ALA A 58 9.64 2.80 12.63
CA ALA A 58 8.40 2.47 13.32
C ALA A 58 7.88 3.72 14.07
N THR A 59 6.58 3.96 13.98
CA THR A 59 5.93 5.13 14.61
C THR A 59 5.95 4.98 16.13
N THR A 60 6.47 5.97 16.88
CA THR A 60 6.61 5.91 18.35
C THR A 60 5.30 6.20 19.08
N ARG A 61 5.12 5.58 20.25
CA ARG A 61 3.92 5.65 21.10
C ARG A 61 3.50 7.07 21.51
N ASP A 62 4.45 7.98 21.70
CA ASP A 62 4.15 9.35 22.13
C ASP A 62 3.54 10.24 21.03
N SER A 63 3.77 9.87 19.76
CA SER A 63 3.07 10.48 18.65
C SER A 63 1.60 10.01 18.59
N ILE A 64 1.24 8.92 19.29
CA ILE A 64 -0.11 8.30 19.30
C ILE A 64 -1.05 9.01 20.28
N ASP A 65 -0.58 9.42 21.46
CA ASP A 65 -1.42 10.00 22.52
C ASP A 65 -1.90 11.43 22.23
N ARG A 66 -1.07 12.26 21.58
CA ARG A 66 -1.44 13.63 21.17
C ARG A 66 -2.54 13.66 20.10
N ILE A 67 -2.72 12.58 19.37
CA ILE A 67 -3.62 12.45 18.21
C ILE A 67 -5.06 12.09 18.62
N MET A 68 -5.26 11.48 19.80
CA MET A 68 -6.57 11.01 20.27
C MET A 68 -7.50 12.11 20.83
N LYS A 69 -7.02 13.34 21.00
CA LYS A 69 -7.73 14.40 21.76
C LYS A 69 -8.54 15.42 20.93
N ASN A 70 -8.79 15.22 19.63
CA ASN A 70 -9.47 16.25 18.81
C ASN A 70 -10.84 15.78 18.22
N PRO A 71 -11.99 16.27 18.73
CA PRO A 71 -13.32 15.81 18.29
C PRO A 71 -14.07 16.86 17.46
N LYS A 72 -14.12 16.68 16.13
CA LYS A 72 -15.26 17.17 15.32
C LYS A 72 -15.93 15.99 14.62
N SER A 73 -17.20 15.76 14.95
CA SER A 73 -17.97 14.57 14.54
C SER A 73 -18.56 14.73 13.14
N ARG A 74 -18.37 13.72 12.28
CA ARG A 74 -19.10 13.53 11.01
C ARG A 74 -19.74 12.15 11.02
N PRO A 75 -20.99 11.98 10.52
CA PRO A 75 -21.63 10.67 10.43
C PRO A 75 -20.85 9.67 9.56
N GLY A 76 -20.89 8.37 9.92
CA GLY A 76 -20.30 7.26 9.18
C GLY A 76 -19.11 6.56 9.86
N LEU A 77 -18.66 5.46 9.25
CA LEU A 77 -17.49 4.67 9.67
C LEU A 77 -16.24 4.96 8.83
N GLY A 78 -15.09 4.89 9.50
CA GLY A 78 -13.78 4.71 8.89
C GLY A 78 -12.98 3.62 9.63
N THR A 79 -11.68 3.52 9.36
CA THR A 79 -10.79 2.56 10.02
C THR A 79 -9.94 3.23 11.08
N GLY A 80 -10.01 2.69 12.29
CA GLY A 80 -9.16 3.05 13.43
C GLY A 80 -8.24 1.91 13.87
N TRP A 81 -7.42 2.21 14.88
CA TRP A 81 -6.43 1.30 15.47
C TRP A 81 -7.07 0.40 16.52
N GLY A 82 -6.85 -0.89 16.40
CA GLY A 82 -6.99 -1.86 17.48
C GLY A 82 -5.63 -2.28 18.02
N ASP A 83 -5.65 -3.21 18.98
CA ASP A 83 -4.44 -3.72 19.61
C ASP A 83 -3.48 -4.36 18.60
N GLU A 84 -2.21 -4.45 18.99
CA GLU A 84 -1.20 -5.18 18.24
C GLU A 84 -1.55 -6.68 18.17
N VAL A 85 -1.34 -7.27 17.00
CA VAL A 85 -1.60 -8.69 16.73
C VAL A 85 -0.42 -9.29 15.99
N SER A 86 0.03 -10.47 16.43
CA SER A 86 1.10 -11.21 15.73
C SER A 86 0.70 -11.62 14.31
N SER A 87 1.59 -11.36 13.36
CA SER A 87 1.49 -11.68 11.93
C SER A 87 2.88 -11.70 11.28
N ASN A 88 3.45 -12.90 11.17
CA ASN A 88 4.75 -13.13 10.53
C ASN A 88 4.62 -13.09 9.00
N ILE A 89 5.58 -12.44 8.35
CA ILE A 89 5.77 -12.50 6.90
C ILE A 89 7.19 -12.91 6.55
N GLY A 90 7.35 -13.62 5.44
CA GLY A 90 8.64 -13.86 4.79
C GLY A 90 8.76 -13.05 3.49
N TYR A 91 9.98 -12.80 3.06
CA TYR A 91 10.27 -12.13 1.80
C TYR A 91 10.56 -13.17 0.70
N THR A 92 10.08 -12.92 -0.50
CA THR A 92 10.37 -13.74 -1.68
C THR A 92 10.49 -12.87 -2.91
N SER A 93 11.21 -13.36 -3.92
CA SER A 93 11.29 -12.69 -5.21
C SER A 93 9.97 -12.85 -5.97
N PHE A 94 9.50 -11.75 -6.55
CA PHE A 94 8.35 -11.71 -7.44
C PHE A 94 8.52 -10.55 -8.42
N ARG A 95 8.41 -10.85 -9.71
CA ARG A 95 8.50 -9.86 -10.79
C ARG A 95 7.15 -9.79 -11.50
N ARG A 96 6.51 -8.62 -11.46
CA ARG A 96 5.20 -8.40 -12.09
C ARG A 96 5.29 -8.55 -13.60
N SER A 97 4.23 -9.06 -14.20
CA SER A 97 4.08 -9.11 -15.66
C SER A 97 4.08 -7.72 -16.29
N GLY A 98 3.52 -6.72 -15.59
CA GLY A 98 3.56 -5.31 -15.99
C GLY A 98 3.33 -4.35 -14.82
N SER A 99 3.40 -3.05 -15.11
CA SER A 99 3.15 -1.97 -14.13
C SER A 99 1.66 -1.77 -13.82
N LYS A 100 0.77 -2.20 -14.72
CA LYS A 100 -0.68 -2.18 -14.52
C LYS A 100 -1.14 -3.47 -13.83
N PRO A 101 -2.08 -3.40 -12.87
CA PRO A 101 -2.63 -4.59 -12.25
C PRO A 101 -3.46 -5.40 -13.26
N ALA A 102 -3.45 -6.73 -13.10
CA ALA A 102 -4.32 -7.65 -13.83
C ALA A 102 -5.80 -7.45 -13.46
N GLY A 103 -6.07 -6.89 -12.28
CA GLY A 103 -7.39 -6.40 -11.92
C GLY A 103 -7.39 -5.59 -10.64
N VAL A 104 -8.38 -4.72 -10.51
CA VAL A 104 -8.62 -3.89 -9.34
C VAL A 104 -10.02 -4.18 -8.82
N SER A 105 -10.17 -4.22 -7.51
CA SER A 105 -11.47 -4.39 -6.85
C SER A 105 -11.58 -3.45 -5.66
N THR A 106 -12.80 -3.01 -5.39
CA THR A 106 -13.09 -2.08 -4.30
C THR A 106 -14.28 -2.59 -3.48
N ILE A 107 -14.18 -2.45 -2.15
CA ILE A 107 -15.28 -2.63 -1.22
C ILE A 107 -15.47 -1.31 -0.48
N TYR A 108 -16.69 -0.79 -0.52
CA TYR A 108 -17.11 0.34 0.32
C TYR A 108 -17.63 -0.22 1.63
N TYR A 109 -17.28 0.37 2.75
CA TYR A 109 -17.81 -0.03 4.05
C TYR A 109 -18.37 1.18 4.80
N ASN A 110 -19.45 0.95 5.54
CA ASN A 110 -20.05 1.95 6.42
C ASN A 110 -20.91 1.27 7.49
N ASP A 111 -21.52 2.04 8.39
CA ASP A 111 -22.59 1.52 9.25
C ASP A 111 -23.89 1.35 8.46
N LYS A 112 -24.94 0.82 9.11
CA LYS A 112 -26.21 0.47 8.45
C LYS A 112 -26.88 1.73 7.88
N GLU A 113 -26.87 2.80 8.65
CA GLU A 113 -27.43 4.11 8.33
C GLU A 113 -26.66 4.77 7.19
N GLY A 114 -25.33 4.72 7.22
CA GLY A 114 -24.46 5.24 6.19
C GLY A 114 -24.60 4.48 4.87
N VAL A 115 -24.73 3.14 4.91
CA VAL A 115 -25.03 2.37 3.69
C VAL A 115 -26.40 2.76 3.14
N ALA A 116 -27.44 2.86 3.97
CA ALA A 116 -28.76 3.30 3.53
C ALA A 116 -28.73 4.69 2.88
N ALA A 117 -28.00 5.64 3.47
CA ALA A 117 -27.83 6.98 2.90
C ALA A 117 -27.11 6.95 1.54
N MET A 118 -26.08 6.11 1.39
CA MET A 118 -25.31 5.97 0.14
C MET A 118 -26.07 5.25 -0.97
N THR A 119 -27.11 4.49 -0.64
CA THR A 119 -27.82 3.61 -1.58
C THR A 119 -29.23 4.08 -1.90
N GLY A 120 -29.66 5.22 -1.35
CA GLY A 120 -30.97 5.81 -1.61
C GLY A 120 -32.10 5.24 -0.74
N GLY A 121 -31.78 4.73 0.45
CA GLY A 121 -32.77 4.29 1.44
C GLY A 121 -32.72 2.78 1.70
N SER A 122 -33.84 2.10 1.43
CA SER A 122 -33.98 0.67 1.75
C SER A 122 -33.02 -0.18 0.91
N TRP A 123 -32.22 -1.00 1.59
CA TRP A 123 -31.29 -1.93 0.97
C TRP A 123 -31.39 -3.30 1.63
N ARG A 124 -31.05 -4.34 0.87
CA ARG A 124 -31.02 -5.73 1.35
C ARG A 124 -29.70 -6.37 0.97
N TYR A 125 -29.18 -7.28 1.79
CA TYR A 125 -27.97 -8.02 1.40
C TYR A 125 -28.22 -8.82 0.12
N THR A 126 -27.25 -8.79 -0.80
CA THR A 126 -27.30 -9.50 -2.09
C THR A 126 -26.19 -10.55 -2.22
N GLY A 127 -25.30 -10.66 -1.22
CA GLY A 127 -24.19 -11.60 -1.23
C GLY A 127 -23.70 -11.98 0.17
N SER A 128 -23.07 -13.14 0.26
CA SER A 128 -22.57 -13.74 1.52
C SER A 128 -21.26 -13.14 2.04
N GLY A 129 -20.61 -12.26 1.27
CA GLY A 129 -19.45 -11.50 1.72
C GLY A 129 -18.12 -11.86 1.06
N MET A 130 -17.94 -13.05 0.50
CA MET A 130 -16.82 -13.36 -0.40
C MET A 130 -17.27 -13.26 -1.84
N GLN A 131 -16.48 -12.63 -2.70
CA GLN A 131 -16.82 -12.49 -4.12
C GLN A 131 -15.57 -12.52 -4.99
N ARG A 132 -15.70 -13.15 -6.16
CA ARG A 132 -14.63 -13.18 -7.17
C ARG A 132 -14.33 -11.78 -7.70
N ALA A 133 -13.05 -11.53 -7.97
CA ALA A 133 -12.56 -10.27 -8.52
C ALA A 133 -11.35 -10.50 -9.45
N ALA A 134 -10.90 -9.43 -10.11
CA ALA A 134 -9.74 -9.44 -11.01
C ALA A 134 -9.81 -10.57 -12.06
N GLY A 135 -10.92 -10.66 -12.79
CA GLY A 135 -11.11 -11.71 -13.81
C GLY A 135 -11.17 -13.13 -13.23
N GLY A 136 -11.51 -13.28 -11.94
CA GLY A 136 -11.59 -14.57 -11.27
C GLY A 136 -10.29 -15.06 -10.65
N LEU A 137 -9.18 -14.30 -10.75
CA LEU A 137 -7.90 -14.66 -10.15
C LEU A 137 -7.98 -14.84 -8.63
N VAL A 138 -8.87 -14.08 -7.98
CA VAL A 138 -9.05 -14.10 -6.53
C VAL A 138 -10.52 -14.10 -6.15
N GLU A 139 -10.80 -14.62 -4.96
CA GLU A 139 -12.05 -14.42 -4.24
C GLU A 139 -11.75 -13.71 -2.92
N TRP A 140 -12.44 -12.62 -2.64
CA TRP A 140 -12.11 -11.79 -1.48
C TRP A 140 -13.30 -11.13 -0.81
N GLY A 141 -13.09 -10.74 0.45
CA GLY A 141 -14.12 -10.15 1.29
C GLY A 141 -13.59 -9.66 2.63
N VAL A 142 -14.51 -9.21 3.47
CA VAL A 142 -14.24 -8.71 4.81
C VAL A 142 -14.82 -9.69 5.82
N LYS A 143 -14.04 -10.05 6.83
CA LYS A 143 -14.45 -10.91 7.95
C LYS A 143 -14.51 -10.09 9.24
N SER A 144 -15.53 -10.28 10.06
CA SER A 144 -15.60 -9.72 11.42
C SER A 144 -16.06 -10.80 12.38
N GLY A 145 -15.32 -11.01 13.47
CA GLY A 145 -15.52 -12.18 14.33
C GLY A 145 -15.33 -13.47 13.54
N TRP A 146 -16.33 -14.35 13.60
CA TRP A 146 -16.28 -15.67 12.96
C TRP A 146 -16.80 -15.69 11.52
N SER A 147 -17.57 -14.68 11.11
CA SER A 147 -18.29 -14.67 9.83
C SER A 147 -17.76 -13.64 8.83
N THR A 148 -17.95 -13.95 7.55
CA THR A 148 -17.78 -12.97 6.48
C THR A 148 -18.92 -11.97 6.53
N LEU A 149 -18.60 -10.69 6.38
CA LEU A 149 -19.61 -9.65 6.34
C LEU A 149 -20.36 -9.73 5.02
N LYS A 150 -21.68 -9.95 5.12
CA LYS A 150 -22.57 -9.92 3.96
C LYS A 150 -22.42 -8.59 3.23
N ASN A 151 -22.64 -8.62 1.92
CA ASN A 151 -22.50 -7.44 1.08
C ASN A 151 -23.79 -7.10 0.34
N TYR A 152 -23.91 -5.82 0.00
CA TYR A 152 -24.94 -5.28 -0.88
C TYR A 152 -24.27 -4.74 -2.14
N ASN A 153 -24.76 -5.17 -3.31
CA ASN A 153 -24.27 -4.70 -4.60
C ASN A 153 -25.26 -3.67 -5.16
N ALA A 154 -24.79 -2.44 -5.38
CA ALA A 154 -25.54 -1.39 -6.04
C ALA A 154 -24.77 -0.93 -7.30
N GLY A 155 -25.26 -1.33 -8.47
CA GLY A 155 -24.54 -1.18 -9.73
C GLY A 155 -23.17 -1.87 -9.67
N ARG A 156 -22.10 -1.11 -9.94
CA ARG A 156 -20.71 -1.61 -9.89
C ARG A 156 -20.05 -1.50 -8.51
N LYS A 157 -20.78 -0.99 -7.51
CA LYS A 157 -20.24 -0.79 -6.16
C LYS A 157 -20.68 -1.91 -5.24
N ARG A 158 -19.74 -2.38 -4.43
CA ARG A 158 -19.93 -3.41 -3.43
C ARG A 158 -19.82 -2.78 -2.05
N TYR A 159 -20.89 -2.84 -1.27
CA TYR A 159 -20.99 -2.28 0.07
C TYR A 159 -20.98 -3.38 1.13
N VAL A 160 -20.32 -3.12 2.25
CA VAL A 160 -20.28 -3.96 3.44
C VAL A 160 -20.70 -3.13 4.65
N VAL A 161 -21.53 -3.71 5.51
CA VAL A 161 -21.92 -3.06 6.77
C VAL A 161 -21.00 -3.51 7.90
N GLY A 162 -20.28 -2.55 8.47
CA GLY A 162 -19.49 -2.72 9.67
C GLY A 162 -20.27 -2.31 10.92
N ARG A 163 -19.89 -2.87 12.07
CA ARG A 163 -20.36 -2.40 13.37
C ARG A 163 -19.24 -1.59 14.03
N LYS A 164 -19.55 -0.36 14.44
CA LYS A 164 -18.61 0.51 15.15
C LYS A 164 -17.99 -0.24 16.34
N GLY A 165 -16.68 -0.14 16.48
CA GLY A 165 -15.89 -0.80 17.53
C GLY A 165 -15.50 -2.25 17.22
N SER A 166 -16.10 -2.90 16.23
CA SER A 166 -15.74 -4.28 15.87
C SER A 166 -14.45 -4.34 15.06
N ARG A 167 -13.62 -5.34 15.36
CA ARG A 167 -12.46 -5.68 14.52
C ARG A 167 -12.91 -6.32 13.22
N TYR A 168 -12.12 -6.12 12.18
CA TYR A 168 -12.32 -6.83 10.93
C TYR A 168 -10.99 -7.23 10.29
N GLN A 169 -11.06 -8.13 9.32
CA GLN A 169 -9.92 -8.69 8.62
C GLN A 169 -10.25 -8.74 7.12
N LEU A 170 -9.26 -8.52 6.28
CA LEU A 170 -9.38 -8.75 4.84
C LEU A 170 -9.00 -10.19 4.54
N VAL A 171 -9.84 -10.91 3.80
CA VAL A 171 -9.60 -12.29 3.41
C VAL A 171 -9.53 -12.36 1.90
N ILE A 172 -8.43 -12.86 1.36
CA ILE A 172 -8.17 -12.95 -0.08
C ILE A 172 -7.69 -14.38 -0.39
N LYS A 173 -8.47 -15.12 -1.17
CA LYS A 173 -8.13 -16.45 -1.66
C LYS A 173 -7.58 -16.35 -3.07
N ASN A 174 -6.39 -16.89 -3.29
CA ASN A 174 -5.84 -17.07 -4.63
C ASN A 174 -6.51 -18.28 -5.28
N LEU A 175 -7.26 -18.06 -6.37
CA LEU A 175 -7.96 -19.11 -7.10
C LEU A 175 -7.14 -19.68 -8.26
N CYS A 176 -5.98 -19.12 -8.55
CA CYS A 176 -5.16 -19.51 -9.68
C CYS A 176 -4.05 -20.50 -9.30
N HIS A 177 -3.35 -21.02 -10.31
CA HIS A 177 -2.28 -22.01 -10.18
C HIS A 177 -0.88 -21.39 -10.06
N SER A 178 -0.81 -20.05 -9.99
CA SER A 178 0.43 -19.27 -9.87
C SER A 178 0.43 -18.36 -8.64
N ARG A 179 1.57 -17.79 -8.31
CA ARG A 179 1.67 -16.78 -7.24
C ARG A 179 1.03 -15.47 -7.72
N LEU A 180 0.32 -14.81 -6.83
CA LEU A 180 -0.21 -13.48 -7.07
C LEU A 180 0.40 -12.49 -6.09
N GLU A 181 0.67 -11.27 -6.56
CA GLU A 181 0.96 -10.15 -5.68
C GLU A 181 -0.29 -9.30 -5.51
N VAL A 182 -0.66 -8.99 -4.26
CA VAL A 182 -1.80 -8.13 -3.94
C VAL A 182 -1.35 -6.90 -3.17
N VAL A 183 -1.61 -5.72 -3.74
CA VAL A 183 -1.47 -4.44 -3.04
C VAL A 183 -2.83 -4.09 -2.46
N LEU A 184 -2.87 -3.91 -1.14
CA LEU A 184 -4.10 -3.65 -0.39
C LEU A 184 -4.08 -2.24 0.16
N SER A 185 -5.23 -1.58 0.10
CA SER A 185 -5.43 -0.29 0.72
C SER A 185 -6.69 -0.23 1.57
N VAL A 186 -6.62 0.54 2.65
CA VAL A 186 -7.75 0.85 3.52
C VAL A 186 -7.73 2.35 3.77
N ASP A 187 -8.85 3.01 3.52
CA ASP A 187 -9.01 4.47 3.61
C ASP A 187 -7.98 5.27 2.80
N GLY A 188 -7.49 4.67 1.69
CA GLY A 188 -6.49 5.26 0.80
C GLY A 188 -5.03 5.03 1.21
N LEU A 189 -4.80 4.24 2.26
CA LEU A 189 -3.48 3.96 2.80
C LEU A 189 -3.09 2.52 2.50
N ASP A 190 -1.81 2.32 2.19
CA ASP A 190 -1.25 1.00 1.99
C ASP A 190 -1.22 0.23 3.30
N VAL A 191 -1.70 -1.01 3.27
CA VAL A 191 -1.81 -1.83 4.47
C VAL A 191 -0.44 -2.25 5.03
N MET A 192 0.61 -2.26 4.20
CA MET A 192 1.95 -2.71 4.62
C MET A 192 2.81 -1.62 5.25
N ASP A 193 2.55 -0.34 4.99
CA ASP A 193 3.37 0.75 5.54
C ASP A 193 2.59 1.97 6.05
N GLY A 194 1.26 1.97 5.93
CA GLY A 194 0.38 3.06 6.36
C GLY A 194 0.52 4.36 5.55
N ARG A 195 1.35 4.41 4.51
CA ARG A 195 1.50 5.59 3.63
C ARG A 195 0.45 5.56 2.52
N PRO A 196 0.23 6.66 1.77
CA PRO A 196 -0.68 6.64 0.62
C PRO A 196 -0.45 5.44 -0.31
N ALA A 197 -1.53 4.74 -0.63
CA ALA A 197 -1.48 3.57 -1.48
C ALA A 197 -1.17 3.95 -2.94
N SER A 198 -0.39 3.11 -3.61
CA SER A 198 -0.07 3.27 -5.02
C SER A 198 0.19 1.91 -5.66
N PHE A 199 -0.15 1.77 -6.94
CA PHE A 199 0.17 0.57 -7.71
C PHE A 199 1.67 0.33 -7.87
N SER A 200 2.53 1.34 -7.72
CA SER A 200 3.99 1.16 -7.78
C SER A 200 4.57 0.46 -6.56
N LYS A 201 3.84 0.45 -5.43
CA LYS A 201 4.30 -0.16 -4.17
C LYS A 201 4.19 -1.67 -4.25
N ARG A 202 5.02 -2.36 -3.48
CA ARG A 202 4.95 -3.83 -3.35
C ARG A 202 3.75 -4.24 -2.51
N GLY A 203 3.33 -5.49 -2.65
CA GLY A 203 2.19 -6.11 -1.99
C GLY A 203 2.52 -7.44 -1.32
N TYR A 204 1.51 -8.09 -0.76
CA TYR A 204 1.62 -9.45 -0.24
C TYR A 204 1.67 -10.46 -1.39
N ILE A 205 2.47 -11.51 -1.25
CA ILE A 205 2.47 -12.64 -2.18
C ILE A 205 1.57 -13.75 -1.65
N ILE A 206 0.60 -14.17 -2.45
CA ILE A 206 -0.29 -15.30 -2.14
C ILE A 206 0.08 -16.48 -3.02
N GLN A 207 0.48 -17.59 -2.40
CA GLN A 207 0.81 -18.84 -3.09
C GLN A 207 -0.43 -19.44 -3.78
N PRO A 208 -0.25 -20.29 -4.81
CA PRO A 208 -1.35 -20.95 -5.51
C PRO A 208 -2.33 -21.65 -4.55
N GLY A 209 -3.63 -21.40 -4.71
CA GLY A 209 -4.68 -22.00 -3.89
C GLY A 209 -4.69 -21.58 -2.40
N LYS A 210 -3.78 -20.72 -1.95
CA LYS A 210 -3.71 -20.27 -0.55
C LYS A 210 -4.56 -19.04 -0.29
N THR A 211 -4.87 -18.83 0.99
CA THR A 211 -5.64 -17.69 1.48
C THR A 211 -4.76 -16.78 2.32
N LEU A 212 -4.76 -15.50 1.99
CA LEU A 212 -4.17 -14.43 2.80
C LEU A 212 -5.26 -13.84 3.71
N THR A 213 -4.94 -13.73 5.00
CA THR A 213 -5.75 -13.00 5.97
C THR A 213 -4.96 -11.82 6.50
N VAL A 214 -5.42 -10.60 6.27
CA VAL A 214 -4.78 -9.38 6.73
C VAL A 214 -5.57 -8.76 7.86
N LYS A 215 -4.99 -8.78 9.05
CA LYS A 215 -5.69 -8.41 10.29
C LYS A 215 -5.62 -6.92 10.61
N GLY A 216 -4.73 -6.17 9.97
CA GLY A 216 -4.38 -4.82 10.38
C GLY A 216 -3.34 -4.14 9.52
N PHE A 217 -3.06 -2.88 9.82
CA PHE A 217 -1.92 -2.13 9.26
C PHE A 217 -0.63 -2.69 9.85
N ARG A 218 0.37 -2.94 9.00
CA ARG A 218 1.62 -3.54 9.46
C ARG A 218 2.46 -2.53 10.25
N THR A 219 2.91 -2.96 11.42
CA THR A 219 3.78 -2.19 12.32
C THR A 219 5.21 -2.73 12.31
N SER A 220 5.38 -4.05 12.08
CA SER A 220 6.68 -4.70 11.94
C SER A 220 6.59 -5.95 11.04
N GLN A 221 7.66 -6.74 10.91
CA GLN A 221 7.62 -8.01 10.18
C GLN A 221 6.76 -9.08 10.88
N SER A 222 6.60 -8.99 12.20
CA SER A 222 5.89 -9.96 13.04
C SER A 222 4.60 -9.41 13.66
N ALA A 223 4.28 -8.13 13.44
CA ALA A 223 3.14 -7.48 14.08
C ALA A 223 2.35 -6.56 13.15
N VAL A 224 1.06 -6.44 13.45
CA VAL A 224 0.13 -5.49 12.83
C VAL A 224 -0.71 -4.81 13.91
N ALA A 225 -1.14 -3.59 13.67
CA ALA A 225 -2.22 -2.99 14.44
C ALA A 225 -3.57 -3.34 13.83
N ALA A 226 -4.42 -4.01 14.61
CA ALA A 226 -5.66 -4.58 14.10
C ALA A 226 -6.59 -3.52 13.49
N PHE A 227 -7.25 -3.87 12.39
CA PHE A 227 -8.30 -3.00 11.85
C PHE A 227 -9.51 -3.00 12.78
N LYS A 228 -10.04 -1.81 13.04
CA LYS A 228 -11.27 -1.61 13.83
C LYS A 228 -12.15 -0.60 13.11
N PHE A 229 -13.44 -0.90 12.97
CA PHE A 229 -14.40 0.09 12.50
C PHE A 229 -14.51 1.21 13.55
N SER A 230 -14.19 2.45 13.19
CA SER A 230 -14.28 3.62 14.08
C SER A 230 -15.14 4.71 13.44
N SER A 231 -15.51 5.74 14.21
CA SER A 231 -16.15 6.91 13.61
C SER A 231 -15.15 7.69 12.75
N VAL A 232 -15.63 8.41 11.74
CA VAL A 232 -14.80 9.25 10.85
C VAL A 232 -13.89 10.22 11.63
N SER A 233 -14.34 10.72 12.79
CA SER A 233 -13.54 11.59 13.68
C SER A 233 -12.31 10.90 14.29
N ALA A 234 -12.32 9.58 14.43
CA ALA A 234 -11.26 8.75 15.03
C ALA A 234 -10.54 7.87 14.00
N SER A 235 -10.71 8.16 12.70
CA SER A 235 -10.19 7.35 11.59
C SER A 235 -8.88 7.93 11.03
N TYR A 236 -7.96 7.06 10.62
CA TYR A 236 -6.59 7.42 10.19
C TYR A 236 -6.54 8.50 9.10
N SER A 237 -7.49 8.49 8.15
CA SER A 237 -7.50 9.36 6.98
C SER A 237 -7.57 10.86 7.32
N ASN A 238 -8.31 11.24 8.36
CA ASN A 238 -8.38 12.63 8.81
C ASN A 238 -7.13 13.09 9.57
N LEU A 239 -6.28 12.15 10.02
CA LEU A 239 -5.12 12.43 10.88
C LEU A 239 -3.84 12.75 10.10
N ARG A 240 -3.78 12.45 8.79
CA ARG A 240 -2.55 12.63 7.99
C ARG A 240 -2.72 13.50 6.75
N HIS A 241 -3.87 13.50 6.09
CA HIS A 241 -4.10 14.33 4.89
C HIS A 241 -5.57 14.75 4.83
N GLY A 242 -5.85 16.06 4.90
CA GLY A 242 -7.20 16.65 4.87
C GLY A 242 -8.00 16.46 3.58
N LYS A 243 -7.96 15.27 2.95
CA LYS A 243 -8.76 14.91 1.77
C LYS A 243 -9.62 13.68 2.10
N THR A 244 -10.83 13.98 2.56
CA THR A 244 -11.93 13.08 2.99
C THR A 244 -12.46 12.09 1.93
N ARG A 245 -11.89 12.03 0.73
CA ARG A 245 -12.49 11.32 -0.42
C ARG A 245 -12.41 9.80 -0.36
N ASN A 246 -11.52 9.22 0.46
CA ASN A 246 -11.25 7.78 0.47
C ASN A 246 -11.72 7.07 1.74
N VAL A 247 -12.37 7.76 2.69
CA VAL A 247 -12.86 7.14 3.93
C VAL A 247 -13.96 6.13 3.62
N GLY A 248 -13.94 4.97 4.26
CA GLY A 248 -14.93 3.93 4.01
C GLY A 248 -14.63 3.12 2.75
N VAL A 249 -13.38 3.08 2.29
CA VAL A 249 -12.99 2.39 1.05
C VAL A 249 -11.83 1.43 1.29
N ILE A 250 -12.02 0.17 0.89
CA ILE A 250 -10.99 -0.87 0.84
C ILE A 250 -10.68 -1.15 -0.62
N GLY A 251 -9.41 -1.02 -1.01
CA GLY A 251 -8.93 -1.30 -2.36
C GLY A 251 -8.03 -2.54 -2.41
N MET A 252 -8.09 -3.25 -3.53
CA MET A 252 -7.16 -4.33 -3.85
C MET A 252 -6.75 -4.23 -5.31
N ALA A 253 -5.44 -4.28 -5.56
CA ALA A 253 -4.87 -4.43 -6.89
C ALA A 253 -4.11 -5.76 -6.97
N VAL A 254 -4.41 -6.57 -7.98
CA VAL A 254 -3.83 -7.91 -8.18
C VAL A 254 -2.85 -7.85 -9.35
N PHE A 255 -1.65 -8.38 -9.15
CA PHE A 255 -0.61 -8.50 -10.18
C PHE A 255 -0.22 -9.96 -10.39
N THR A 256 -0.05 -10.33 -11.66
CA THR A 256 0.44 -11.65 -12.08
C THR A 256 1.96 -11.64 -12.25
N GLU A 257 2.57 -12.82 -12.18
CA GLU A 257 4.01 -13.00 -12.32
C GLU A 257 4.45 -12.96 -13.80
N LYS A 258 5.59 -12.32 -14.09
CA LYS A 258 6.10 -12.18 -15.46
C LYS A 258 6.41 -13.53 -16.09
N GLY A 259 5.80 -13.78 -17.24
CA GLY A 259 6.04 -15.00 -18.02
C GLY A 259 5.34 -16.25 -17.47
N ILE A 260 4.41 -16.09 -16.52
CA ILE A 260 3.61 -17.19 -15.97
C ILE A 260 2.15 -16.97 -16.34
N ASP A 261 1.54 -17.98 -16.97
CA ASP A 261 0.09 -18.02 -17.17
C ASP A 261 -0.56 -18.41 -15.83
N PRO A 262 -1.47 -17.58 -15.27
CA PRO A 262 -2.03 -17.82 -13.95
C PRO A 262 -2.90 -19.09 -13.87
N TRP A 263 -3.41 -19.58 -14.99
CA TRP A 263 -4.31 -20.74 -15.03
C TRP A 263 -3.59 -22.04 -15.40
N LYS A 264 -2.37 -21.96 -15.91
CA LYS A 264 -1.55 -23.14 -16.20
C LYS A 264 -0.66 -23.49 -15.01
N TRP A 265 -0.47 -24.77 -14.78
CA TRP A 265 0.52 -25.25 -13.82
C TRP A 265 1.92 -24.86 -14.31
N SER A 266 2.67 -24.12 -13.50
CA SER A 266 4.08 -23.88 -13.80
C SER A 266 4.88 -25.18 -13.69
N ARG A 267 5.94 -25.34 -14.50
CA ARG A 267 6.82 -26.53 -14.41
C ARG A 267 7.39 -26.74 -13.00
N SER A 268 7.63 -25.65 -12.27
CA SER A 268 8.07 -25.72 -10.86
C SER A 268 6.97 -26.21 -9.93
N ALA A 269 5.70 -25.80 -10.12
CA ALA A 269 4.57 -26.31 -9.35
C ALA A 269 4.32 -27.80 -9.61
N VAL A 270 4.48 -28.25 -10.87
CA VAL A 270 4.42 -29.68 -11.23
C VAL A 270 5.55 -30.44 -10.52
N ARG A 271 6.78 -29.96 -10.58
CA ARG A 271 7.93 -30.59 -9.88
C ARG A 271 7.76 -30.64 -8.36
N GLN A 272 7.26 -29.57 -7.74
CA GLN A 272 6.98 -29.56 -6.30
C GLN A 272 5.91 -30.57 -5.90
N ARG A 273 4.93 -30.86 -6.76
CA ARG A 273 3.97 -31.94 -6.52
C ARG A 273 4.59 -33.31 -6.62
N HIS A 274 5.44 -33.55 -7.62
CA HIS A 274 6.15 -34.81 -7.73
C HIS A 274 7.10 -35.04 -6.54
N ALA A 275 7.65 -33.97 -5.97
CA ALA A 275 8.50 -34.00 -4.79
C ALA A 275 7.75 -33.81 -3.46
N ALA A 276 6.42 -33.68 -3.47
CA ALA A 276 5.65 -33.48 -2.25
C ALA A 276 5.56 -34.80 -1.49
N SER A 277 6.19 -34.86 -0.30
CA SER A 277 6.03 -35.99 0.59
C SER A 277 4.61 -36.03 1.16
N PRO A 278 3.94 -37.21 1.20
CA PRO A 278 2.63 -37.37 1.83
C PRO A 278 2.68 -37.16 3.36
N PHE A 279 3.87 -37.20 3.94
CA PHE A 279 4.10 -36.88 5.35
C PHE A 279 5.03 -35.65 5.40
N ALA A 280 4.53 -34.53 5.92
CA ALA A 280 5.39 -33.39 6.24
C ALA A 280 6.49 -33.88 7.20
N GLU A 281 7.74 -33.45 6.99
CA GLU A 281 8.82 -33.70 7.95
C GLU A 281 8.30 -33.40 9.37
N THR A 282 8.46 -34.41 10.23
CA THR A 282 7.86 -34.53 11.55
C THR A 282 7.92 -33.20 12.31
N PRO A 283 6.83 -32.75 12.98
CA PRO A 283 6.96 -31.67 13.95
C PRO A 283 7.97 -32.12 15.02
N ASP A 284 9.07 -31.38 15.15
CA ASP A 284 10.17 -31.66 16.08
C ASP A 284 9.81 -31.40 17.55
N ILE A 285 8.55 -31.64 17.93
CA ILE A 285 8.09 -31.65 19.32
C ILE A 285 7.02 -32.74 19.45
N ARG A 286 7.45 -33.93 19.90
CA ARG A 286 6.53 -34.90 20.50
C ARG A 286 6.16 -34.41 21.89
N ALA A 287 4.86 -34.46 22.21
CA ALA A 287 4.40 -34.29 23.58
C ALA A 287 5.03 -35.39 24.46
N ARG A 288 5.47 -35.00 25.66
CA ARG A 288 5.58 -35.91 26.80
C ARG A 288 4.24 -35.94 27.51
#